data_AF-A0A418KHW5-F1
#
_entry.id   AF-A0A418KHW5-F1
#
_cell.length_a   1.000
_cell.length_b   1.000
_cell.length_c   1.000
_cell.angle_alpha   90.00
_cell.angle_beta   90.00
_cell.angle_gamma   90.00
#
_symmetry.space_group_name_H-M   'P 1'
#
loop_
_entity.id
_entity.type
_entity.pdbx_description
1 polymer ?
#
loop_
_entity_poly.entity_id
_entity_poly.type
_entity_poly.pdbx_seq_one_letter_code
_entity_poly.pdbx_strand_id
1 'polypeptide(L)'
;MALTVELDVDELATTRFAVSPLSETVAALQQLGGQDRQAVHEPWLRWARAELARAPLALPITWPLLFGATPGWPEFLVPAPADPGGSIDDDLAALRRTPAASVRANLRRRFGDPPPPGPVADLAADPVAGLRAL
;
A
#
# COMPACT_ATOMS: atom_id res chain seq x y z
N MET A 1 14.43 7.65 -12.28
CA MET A 1 15.75 7.53 -11.63
C MET A 1 16.13 6.07 -11.70
N ALA A 2 17.30 5.71 -12.22
CA ALA A 2 17.76 4.32 -12.21
C ALA A 2 18.45 4.03 -10.87
N LEU A 3 18.06 2.93 -10.22
CA LEU A 3 18.79 2.38 -9.07
C LEU A 3 19.72 1.29 -9.60
N THR A 4 21.02 1.42 -9.34
CA THR A 4 22.00 0.37 -9.64
C THR A 4 22.37 -0.31 -8.33
N VAL A 5 22.28 -1.64 -8.31
CA VAL A 5 22.72 -2.50 -7.21
C VAL A 5 23.79 -3.43 -7.77
N GLU A 6 25.00 -3.37 -7.23
CA GLU A 6 26.10 -4.27 -7.59
C GLU A 6 26.03 -5.51 -6.71
N LEU A 7 26.01 -6.69 -7.33
CA LEU A 7 25.99 -7.99 -6.66
C LEU A 7 27.09 -8.86 -7.25
N ASP A 8 27.83 -9.59 -6.42
CA ASP A 8 28.72 -10.63 -6.92
C ASP A 8 27.93 -11.87 -7.39
N VAL A 9 28.65 -12.86 -7.94
CA VAL A 9 28.01 -14.07 -8.51
C VAL A 9 27.27 -14.88 -7.45
N ASP A 10 27.80 -14.97 -6.23
CA ASP A 10 27.22 -15.77 -5.15
C ASP A 10 26.01 -15.05 -4.53
N GLU A 11 26.07 -13.73 -4.40
CA GLU A 11 24.97 -12.87 -4.00
C GLU A 11 23.82 -12.92 -5.03
N LEU A 12 24.15 -12.84 -6.32
CA LEU A 12 23.15 -12.95 -7.38
C LEU A 12 22.51 -14.34 -7.40
N ALA A 13 23.30 -15.41 -7.24
CA ALA A 13 22.80 -16.79 -7.22
C ALA A 13 21.88 -17.09 -6.04
N THR A 14 22.01 -16.34 -4.94
CA THR A 14 21.20 -16.51 -3.71
C THR A 14 20.04 -15.51 -3.61
N THR A 15 20.00 -14.48 -4.45
CA THR A 15 18.94 -13.47 -4.48
C THR A 15 17.65 -14.03 -5.07
N ARG A 16 16.51 -13.74 -4.42
CA ARG A 16 15.17 -14.06 -4.91
C ARG A 16 14.30 -12.82 -4.87
N PHE A 17 13.49 -12.64 -5.90
CA PHE A 17 12.42 -11.64 -5.86
C PHE A 17 11.29 -12.14 -4.98
N ALA A 18 10.88 -11.29 -4.03
CA ALA A 18 9.66 -11.51 -3.27
C ALA A 18 8.53 -10.73 -3.90
N VAL A 19 7.41 -11.41 -4.13
CA VAL A 19 6.17 -10.78 -4.60
C VAL A 19 5.28 -10.54 -3.39
N SER A 20 4.82 -9.30 -3.22
CA SER A 20 3.84 -8.94 -2.20
C SER A 20 2.46 -8.75 -2.87
N PRO A 21 1.50 -9.66 -2.68
CA PRO A 21 0.13 -9.48 -3.15
C PRO A 21 -0.50 -8.17 -2.66
N LEU A 22 -0.13 -7.70 -1.46
CA LEU A 22 -0.62 -6.41 -0.95
C LEU A 22 -0.03 -5.23 -1.72
N SER A 23 1.26 -5.28 -2.05
CA SER A 23 1.90 -4.26 -2.90
C SER A 23 1.27 -4.21 -4.29
N GLU A 24 0.99 -5.35 -4.91
CA GLU A 24 0.28 -5.43 -6.19
C GLU A 24 -1.15 -4.88 -6.07
N THR A 25 -1.83 -5.13 -4.95
CA THR A 25 -3.16 -4.57 -4.67
C THR A 25 -3.12 -3.05 -4.56
N VAL A 26 -2.12 -2.49 -3.86
CA VAL A 26 -1.91 -1.04 -3.78
C VAL A 26 -1.58 -0.44 -5.16
N ALA A 27 -0.76 -1.09 -5.97
CA ALA A 27 -0.47 -0.68 -7.35
C ALA A 27 -1.74 -0.69 -8.23
N ALA A 28 -2.59 -1.71 -8.08
CA ALA A 28 -3.88 -1.80 -8.76
C ALA A 28 -4.82 -0.63 -8.38
N LEU A 29 -4.91 -0.29 -7.08
CA LEU A 29 -5.68 0.87 -6.61
C LEU A 29 -5.14 2.18 -7.18
N GLN A 30 -3.81 2.37 -7.19
CA GLN A 30 -3.17 3.57 -7.77
C GLN A 30 -3.54 3.73 -9.26
N GLN A 31 -3.49 2.64 -10.04
CA GLN A 31 -3.90 2.68 -11.45
C GLN A 31 -5.38 2.98 -11.65
N LEU A 32 -6.26 2.45 -10.78
CA LEU A 32 -7.69 2.78 -10.79
C LEU A 32 -7.94 4.26 -10.48
N GLY A 33 -7.20 4.81 -9.53
CA GLY A 33 -7.18 6.25 -9.18
C GLY A 33 -6.45 7.13 -10.19
N GLY A 34 -5.93 6.57 -11.28
CA GLY A 34 -5.28 7.29 -12.37
C GLY A 34 -3.82 7.70 -12.12
N GLN A 35 -3.20 7.18 -11.06
CA GLN A 35 -1.76 7.27 -10.83
C GLN A 35 -1.03 6.13 -11.54
N ASP A 36 0.19 6.36 -12.01
CA ASP A 36 1.07 5.33 -12.61
C ASP A 36 0.45 4.46 -13.72
N ARG A 37 -0.49 5.02 -14.50
CA ARG A 37 -1.20 4.28 -15.55
C ARG A 37 -0.24 3.71 -16.58
N GLN A 38 -0.26 2.39 -16.76
CA GLN A 38 0.42 1.73 -17.86
C GLN A 38 -0.59 1.26 -18.91
N ALA A 39 -0.29 1.52 -20.18
CA ALA A 39 -1.19 1.16 -21.30
C ALA A 39 -1.52 -0.34 -21.34
N VAL A 40 -0.59 -1.20 -20.88
CA VAL A 40 -0.79 -2.65 -20.81
C VAL A 40 -1.95 -3.06 -19.90
N HIS A 41 -2.29 -2.26 -18.88
CA HIS A 41 -3.37 -2.57 -17.94
C HIS A 41 -4.74 -2.02 -18.36
N GLU A 42 -4.84 -1.33 -19.50
CA GLU A 42 -6.11 -0.72 -19.91
C GLU A 42 -7.28 -1.72 -20.10
N PRO A 43 -7.07 -2.95 -20.64
CA PRO A 43 -8.14 -3.95 -20.67
C PRO A 43 -8.65 -4.33 -19.28
N TRP A 44 -7.74 -4.51 -18.31
CA TRP A 44 -8.09 -4.83 -16.92
C TRP A 44 -8.79 -3.64 -16.25
N LEU A 45 -8.32 -2.40 -16.45
CA LEU A 45 -8.93 -1.19 -15.88
C LEU A 45 -10.38 -1.01 -16.33
N ARG A 46 -10.69 -1.30 -17.61
CA ARG A 46 -12.07 -1.24 -18.10
C ARG A 46 -12.97 -2.25 -17.39
N TRP A 47 -12.49 -3.49 -17.25
CA TRP A 47 -13.21 -4.54 -16.52
C TRP A 47 -13.42 -4.14 -15.05
N ALA A 48 -12.35 -3.75 -14.35
CA ALA A 48 -12.39 -3.40 -12.93
C ALA A 48 -13.32 -2.21 -12.64
N ARG A 49 -13.33 -1.19 -13.51
CA ARG A 49 -14.29 -0.06 -13.39
C ARG A 49 -15.74 -0.51 -13.57
N ALA A 50 -16.00 -1.43 -14.48
CA ALA A 50 -17.35 -1.98 -14.67
C ALA A 50 -17.81 -2.78 -13.44
N GLU A 51 -16.92 -3.57 -12.85
CA GLU A 51 -17.22 -4.30 -11.61
C GLU A 51 -17.45 -3.34 -10.43
N LEU A 52 -16.61 -2.30 -10.27
CA LEU A 52 -16.81 -1.29 -9.22
C LEU A 52 -18.07 -0.44 -9.42
N ALA A 53 -18.53 -0.27 -10.66
CA ALA A 53 -19.82 0.38 -10.92
C ALA A 53 -21.01 -0.51 -10.48
N ARG A 54 -20.86 -1.84 -10.48
CA ARG A 54 -21.85 -2.79 -10.01
C ARG A 54 -21.82 -2.97 -8.48
N ALA A 55 -20.62 -3.05 -7.93
CA ALA A 55 -20.36 -3.23 -6.51
C ALA A 55 -19.34 -2.18 -6.04
N PRO A 56 -19.81 -0.98 -5.63
CA PRO A 56 -18.92 0.08 -5.19
C PRO A 56 -18.11 -0.32 -3.97
N LEU A 57 -16.81 -0.03 -4.00
CA LEU A 57 -15.90 -0.26 -2.89
C LEU A 57 -15.74 1.03 -2.08
N ALA A 58 -16.08 0.99 -0.80
CA ALA A 58 -15.82 2.10 0.12
C ALA A 58 -14.45 1.91 0.78
N LEU A 59 -13.53 2.86 0.58
CA LEU A 59 -12.17 2.84 1.14
C LEU A 59 -11.91 4.07 2.03
N PRO A 60 -12.69 4.28 3.11
CA PRO A 60 -12.64 5.52 3.89
C PRO A 60 -11.28 5.75 4.59
N ILE A 61 -10.54 4.68 4.92
CA ILE A 61 -9.19 4.78 5.46
C ILE A 61 -8.18 4.73 4.32
N THR A 62 -8.19 3.70 3.46
CA THR A 62 -7.15 3.48 2.46
C THR A 62 -7.06 4.58 1.41
N TRP A 63 -8.20 5.12 0.95
CA TRP A 63 -8.24 6.12 -0.10
C TRP A 63 -7.44 7.39 0.22
N PRO A 64 -7.66 8.08 1.37
CA PRO A 64 -6.87 9.25 1.72
C PRO A 64 -5.39 8.94 2.00
N LEU A 65 -5.02 7.70 2.35
CA LEU A 65 -3.61 7.33 2.49
C LEU A 65 -2.89 7.27 1.14
N LEU A 66 -3.54 6.71 0.13
CA LEU A 66 -3.00 6.55 -1.23
C LEU A 66 -3.07 7.84 -2.05
N PHE A 67 -4.14 8.61 -1.91
CA PHE A 67 -4.40 9.79 -2.74
C PHE A 67 -4.44 11.06 -1.90
N GLY A 68 -3.69 12.07 -2.33
CA GLY A 68 -3.58 13.33 -1.60
C GLY A 68 -2.72 14.34 -2.36
N ALA A 69 -2.56 15.53 -1.77
CA ALA A 69 -1.89 16.66 -2.42
C ALA A 69 -0.39 16.46 -2.62
N THR A 70 0.25 15.66 -1.76
CA THR A 70 1.69 15.35 -1.89
C THR A 70 1.90 13.96 -2.51
N PRO A 71 2.96 13.77 -3.31
CA PRO A 71 3.34 12.46 -3.82
C PRO A 71 3.64 11.46 -2.70
N GLY A 72 3.44 10.18 -3.00
CA GLY A 72 3.74 9.08 -2.08
C GLY A 72 2.62 8.75 -1.10
N TRP A 73 2.86 7.72 -0.31
CA TRP A 73 1.90 7.12 0.61
C TRP A 73 2.62 6.45 1.79
N PRO A 74 1.93 6.18 2.90
CA PRO A 74 2.54 5.60 4.10
C PRO A 74 3.18 4.23 3.86
N GLU A 75 4.46 4.10 4.23
CA GLU A 75 5.25 2.87 4.00
C GLU A 75 4.64 1.63 4.67
N PHE A 76 3.89 1.80 5.76
CA PHE A 76 3.26 0.67 6.46
C PHE A 76 2.16 -0.03 5.64
N LEU A 77 1.68 0.57 4.54
CA LEU A 77 0.69 -0.07 3.66
C LEU A 77 1.30 -1.21 2.84
N VAL A 78 2.62 -1.24 2.65
CA VAL A 78 3.35 -2.36 2.05
C VAL A 78 4.51 -2.78 2.96
N PRO A 79 4.24 -3.54 4.02
CA PRO A 79 5.33 -4.12 4.80
C PRO A 79 6.24 -4.95 3.88
N ALA A 80 7.54 -4.97 4.17
CA ALA A 80 8.46 -5.82 3.43
C ALA A 80 8.02 -7.29 3.57
N PRO A 81 7.88 -8.03 2.45
CA PRO A 81 7.47 -9.43 2.50
C PRO A 81 8.54 -10.24 3.24
N ALA A 82 8.09 -11.11 4.15
CA ALA A 82 8.99 -11.98 4.92
C ALA A 82 9.57 -13.11 4.05
N ASP A 83 8.80 -13.56 3.05
CA ASP A 83 9.12 -14.70 2.20
C ASP A 83 8.80 -14.42 0.72
N PRO A 84 9.45 -15.09 -0.24
CA PRO A 84 9.28 -14.79 -1.66
C PRO A 84 7.90 -15.05 -2.27
N GLY A 85 7.07 -15.87 -1.61
CA GLY A 85 5.78 -16.34 -2.12
C GLY A 85 4.65 -16.27 -1.09
N GLY A 86 4.66 -15.22 -0.26
CA GLY A 86 3.62 -14.99 0.75
C GLY A 86 2.24 -14.75 0.15
N SER A 87 1.20 -15.05 0.92
CA SER A 87 -0.18 -14.77 0.56
C SER A 87 -0.58 -13.32 0.90
N ILE A 88 -1.72 -12.87 0.38
CA ILE A 88 -2.31 -11.59 0.78
C ILE A 88 -2.61 -11.53 2.28
N ASP A 89 -2.97 -12.67 2.88
CA ASP A 89 -3.25 -12.76 4.32
C ASP A 89 -1.97 -12.57 5.15
N ASP A 90 -0.83 -13.10 4.68
CA ASP A 90 0.47 -12.92 5.33
C ASP A 90 0.90 -11.44 5.31
N ASP A 91 0.71 -10.77 4.17
CA ASP A 91 1.01 -9.35 4.02
C ASP A 91 0.11 -8.49 4.91
N LEU A 92 -1.20 -8.78 4.97
CA LEU A 92 -2.14 -8.08 5.85
C LEU A 92 -1.83 -8.34 7.32
N ALA A 93 -1.40 -9.57 7.67
CA ALA A 93 -0.94 -9.89 9.03
C ALA A 93 0.36 -9.14 9.38
N ALA A 94 1.27 -8.94 8.43
CA ALA A 94 2.45 -8.11 8.61
C ALA A 94 2.07 -6.63 8.80
N LEU A 95 1.15 -6.11 7.98
CA LEU A 95 0.64 -4.74 8.06
C LEU A 95 0.03 -4.48 9.45
N ARG A 96 -0.80 -5.40 9.94
CA ARG A 96 -1.46 -5.32 11.26
C ARG A 96 -0.48 -5.40 12.44
N ARG A 97 0.74 -5.91 12.22
CA ARG A 97 1.82 -5.94 13.21
C ARG A 97 2.69 -4.68 13.18
N THR A 98 2.41 -3.72 12.30
CA THR A 98 3.17 -2.46 12.27
C THR A 98 3.10 -1.76 13.63
N PRO A 99 4.24 -1.40 14.24
CA PRO A 99 4.23 -0.70 15.52
C PRO A 99 3.44 0.61 15.45
N ALA A 100 2.62 0.88 16.47
CA ALA A 100 1.78 2.08 16.53
C ALA A 100 2.57 3.39 16.37
N ALA A 101 3.81 3.43 16.88
CA ALA A 101 4.70 4.57 16.71
C ALA A 101 5.07 4.80 15.24
N SER A 102 5.33 3.73 14.47
CA SER A 102 5.63 3.79 13.04
C SER A 102 4.43 4.25 12.22
N VAL A 103 3.21 3.78 12.56
CA VAL A 103 1.98 4.25 11.92
C VAL A 103 1.83 5.76 12.14
N ARG A 104 1.88 6.22 13.39
CA ARG A 104 1.75 7.66 13.72
C ARG A 104 2.83 8.50 13.06
N ALA A 105 4.07 8.01 12.98
CA ALA A 105 5.15 8.72 12.29
C ALA A 105 4.88 8.85 10.79
N ASN A 106 4.44 7.77 10.14
CA ASN A 106 4.05 7.79 8.74
C ASN A 106 2.87 8.72 8.46
N LEU A 107 1.84 8.69 9.29
CA LEU A 107 0.68 9.59 9.15
C LEU A 107 1.09 11.06 9.33
N ARG A 108 1.96 11.35 10.30
CA ARG A 108 2.53 12.71 10.46
C ARG A 108 3.34 13.15 9.24
N ARG A 109 4.14 12.27 8.64
CA ARG A 109 4.85 12.57 7.39
C ARG A 109 3.89 12.85 6.23
N ARG A 110 2.80 12.10 6.13
CA ARG A 110 1.82 12.19 5.03
C ARG A 110 0.89 13.40 5.16
N PHE A 111 0.42 13.70 6.36
CA PHE A 111 -0.68 14.64 6.61
C PHE A 111 -0.32 15.82 7.52
N GLY A 112 0.86 15.82 8.12
CA GLY A 112 1.21 16.75 9.19
C GLY A 112 0.61 16.36 10.54
N ASP A 113 0.66 17.30 11.48
CA ASP A 113 0.13 17.15 12.83
C ASP A 113 -0.70 18.41 13.17
N PRO A 114 -2.02 18.31 13.39
CA PRO A 114 -2.83 17.08 13.45
C PRO A 114 -3.18 16.49 12.06
N PRO A 115 -3.49 15.18 11.97
CA PRO A 115 -4.04 14.57 10.76
C PRO A 115 -5.44 15.13 10.43
N PRO A 116 -5.91 14.99 9.17
CA PRO A 116 -7.25 15.40 8.80
C PRO A 116 -8.32 14.65 9.60
N PRO A 117 -9.43 15.32 9.96
CA PRO A 117 -10.50 14.70 10.73
C PRO A 117 -11.13 13.52 9.98
N GLY A 118 -11.68 12.56 10.73
CA GLY A 118 -12.31 11.36 10.20
C GLY A 118 -11.41 10.12 10.31
N PRO A 119 -11.57 9.13 9.41
CA PRO A 119 -10.98 7.80 9.57
C PRO A 119 -9.44 7.78 9.72
N VAL A 120 -8.74 8.77 9.14
CA VAL A 120 -7.29 8.92 9.30
C VAL A 120 -6.91 9.41 10.69
N ALA A 121 -7.68 10.35 11.26
CA ALA A 121 -7.49 10.78 12.65
C ALA A 121 -7.81 9.63 13.62
N ASP A 122 -8.84 8.81 13.34
CA ASP A 122 -9.18 7.65 14.15
C ASP A 122 -8.06 6.58 14.11
N LEU A 123 -7.53 6.28 12.92
CA LEU A 123 -6.34 5.43 12.75
C LEU A 123 -5.13 6.01 13.47
N ALA A 124 -4.93 7.33 13.43
CA ALA A 124 -3.84 7.97 14.16
C ALA A 124 -4.02 7.86 15.67
N ALA A 125 -5.25 7.91 16.18
CA ALA A 125 -5.58 7.82 17.60
C ALA A 125 -5.42 6.39 18.15
N ASP A 126 -5.95 5.39 17.44
CA ASP A 126 -5.83 3.96 17.72
C ASP A 126 -5.32 3.19 16.49
N PRO A 127 -3.99 3.13 16.29
CA PRO A 127 -3.39 2.38 15.19
C PRO A 127 -3.75 0.89 15.20
N VAL A 128 -3.93 0.28 16.37
CA VAL A 128 -4.17 -1.16 16.47
C VAL A 128 -5.57 -1.49 15.97
N ALA A 129 -6.58 -0.72 16.37
CA ALA A 129 -7.94 -0.86 15.83
C ALA A 129 -8.00 -0.47 14.35
N GLY A 130 -7.40 0.66 13.98
CA GLY A 130 -7.44 1.15 12.60
C GLY A 130 -6.77 0.21 11.59
N LEU A 131 -5.64 -0.41 11.93
CA LEU A 131 -4.99 -1.38 11.04
C LEU A 131 -5.80 -2.68 10.86
N ARG A 132 -6.67 -3.05 11.79
CA ARG A 132 -7.59 -4.20 11.61
C ARG A 132 -8.77 -3.88 10.69
N ALA A 133 -9.09 -2.60 10.53
CA ALA A 133 -10.15 -2.12 9.64
C ALA A 133 -9.65 -1.88 8.20
N LEU A 134 -8.34 -2.07 7.95
CA LEU A 134 -7.73 -2.21 6.64
C LEU A 134 -7.82 -3.67 6.16
#